data_AF-A0A7Y4XUA0-F1
#
_entry.id   AF-A0A7Y4XUA0-F1
#
_cell.length_a   1.000
_cell.length_b   1.000
_cell.length_c   1.000
_cell.angle_alpha   90.00
_cell.angle_beta   90.00
_cell.angle_gamma   90.00
#
_symmetry.space_group_name_H-M   'P 1'
#
loop_
_entity.id
_entity.type
_entity.pdbx_description
1 polymer ?
#
loop_
_entity_poly.entity_id
_entity_poly.type
_entity_poly.pdbx_seq_one_letter_code
_entity_poly.pdbx_strand_id
1 'polypeptide(L)'
;MKTSIFSALVISAALMGNTETVNAQDLTLNWAKQHGINGTNASRNKTIAFDAQGNVYTAGSFQGTGDFNPDPNATFSLTSKGGSNEDFYITKFDPSGNFIWAKQISSSAGTMDHLFCNGIAIDANNNIVLTGKYYGIVDFDPDAGVTQLASGFGFADAFVLKLNSDGGFIWAKTYGDDRTAMGNSIAVDTAANIYVAGFFDGKATFDGINQLSTHLFLSADGVTVNDHSQDAFVLKLDANGNTIWAKQYAGSGIYVGSTKIWYPFLSLDAANNVYIGGNYKGQFDFDPSPTATYTIVSNYGGGWAAPNDVFLSKLDTNGNFQWAKTIGGLADDNAYSMVNDANG
;
A
#
# COMPACT_ATOMS: atom_id res chain seq x y z
N MET A 1 4.48 27.25 -14.75
CA MET A 1 3.22 27.56 -14.06
C MET A 1 2.06 27.08 -14.94
N LYS A 2 1.64 25.83 -14.77
CA LYS A 2 0.35 25.26 -15.21
C LYS A 2 0.09 24.07 -14.29
N THR A 3 -0.67 24.32 -13.24
CA THR A 3 -1.29 23.34 -12.36
C THR A 3 -2.62 22.96 -12.98
N SER A 4 -2.82 21.70 -13.34
CA SER A 4 -4.13 21.15 -13.70
C SER A 4 -4.60 20.32 -12.51
N ILE A 5 -5.53 20.90 -11.74
CA ILE A 5 -6.22 20.26 -10.63
C ILE A 5 -7.47 19.59 -11.21
N PHE A 6 -7.64 18.29 -10.97
CA PHE A 6 -8.90 17.60 -11.22
C PHE A 6 -9.65 17.48 -9.90
N SER A 7 -10.82 18.09 -9.82
CA SER A 7 -11.80 17.87 -8.75
C SER A 7 -13.19 17.88 -9.37
N ALA A 8 -13.90 16.75 -9.32
CA ALA A 8 -15.31 16.67 -9.67
C ALA A 8 -16.10 16.19 -8.45
N LEU A 9 -16.95 17.07 -7.93
CA LEU A 9 -17.98 16.78 -6.93
C LEU A 9 -19.32 16.67 -7.68
N VAL A 10 -20.02 15.54 -7.55
CA VAL A 10 -21.41 15.41 -8.02
C VAL A 10 -22.32 15.35 -6.80
N ILE A 11 -23.09 16.41 -6.58
CA ILE A 11 -24.26 16.38 -5.69
C ILE A 11 -25.48 16.26 -6.60
N SER A 12 -26.23 15.16 -6.51
CA SER A 12 -27.56 15.09 -7.09
C SER A 12 -28.59 15.61 -6.08
N ALA A 13 -29.12 16.80 -6.32
CA ALA A 13 -30.37 17.25 -5.72
C ALA A 13 -31.46 17.12 -6.79
N ALA A 14 -32.39 16.20 -6.58
CA ALA A 14 -33.59 16.10 -7.41
C ALA A 14 -34.56 17.20 -7.00
N LEU A 15 -34.70 18.24 -7.83
CA LEU A 15 -35.93 19.02 -7.92
C LEU A 15 -36.38 19.11 -9.38
N MET A 16 -37.68 18.92 -9.54
CA MET A 16 -38.37 18.68 -10.79
C MET A 16 -38.31 19.88 -11.75
N GLY A 17 -38.13 19.59 -13.03
CA GLY A 17 -38.53 20.48 -14.13
C GLY A 17 -37.42 21.35 -14.70
N ASN A 18 -36.58 20.74 -15.54
CA ASN A 18 -36.03 21.24 -16.81
C ASN A 18 -34.81 20.39 -17.17
N THR A 19 -34.87 19.65 -18.28
CA THR A 19 -33.72 18.91 -18.80
C THR A 19 -32.75 19.89 -19.46
N GLU A 20 -31.82 20.42 -18.68
CA GLU A 20 -30.57 20.93 -19.25
C GLU A 20 -29.57 19.77 -19.35
N THR A 21 -29.22 19.41 -20.58
CA THR A 21 -28.08 18.52 -20.83
C THR A 21 -26.82 19.34 -20.60
N VAL A 22 -26.29 19.33 -19.39
CA VAL A 22 -24.96 19.90 -19.13
C VAL A 22 -23.95 18.84 -19.59
N ASN A 23 -23.37 19.04 -20.77
CA ASN A 23 -22.25 18.23 -21.23
C ASN A 23 -21.12 18.36 -20.20
N ALA A 24 -20.74 17.26 -19.56
CA ALA A 24 -19.43 17.15 -18.92
C ALA A 24 -18.38 17.45 -20.00
N GLN A 25 -17.39 18.29 -19.69
CA GLN A 25 -16.36 18.71 -20.64
C GLN A 25 -15.81 17.53 -21.45
N ASP A 26 -15.62 17.73 -22.76
CA ASP A 26 -14.95 16.79 -23.64
C ASP A 26 -13.60 16.40 -23.04
N LEU A 27 -13.54 15.22 -22.44
CA LEU A 27 -12.30 14.57 -22.01
C LEU A 27 -11.56 14.14 -23.28
N THR A 28 -10.75 15.03 -23.85
CA THR A 28 -9.74 14.63 -24.81
C THR A 28 -8.69 13.80 -24.09
N LEU A 29 -8.82 12.48 -24.20
CA LEU A 29 -7.79 11.53 -23.83
C LEU A 29 -6.53 11.84 -24.65
N ASN A 30 -5.52 12.45 -24.02
CA ASN A 30 -4.27 12.82 -24.72
C ASN A 30 -3.55 11.58 -25.27
N TRP A 31 -3.50 10.51 -24.47
CA TRP A 31 -3.07 9.19 -24.90
C TRP A 31 -3.54 8.13 -23.89
N ALA A 32 -3.71 6.90 -24.36
CA ALA A 32 -3.76 5.71 -23.52
C ALA A 32 -2.81 4.67 -24.12
N LYS A 33 -1.90 4.12 -23.32
CA LYS A 33 -1.01 3.03 -23.71
C LYS A 33 -1.30 1.84 -22.82
N GLN A 34 -1.53 0.68 -23.42
CA GLN A 34 -1.62 -0.58 -22.68
C GLN A 34 -0.21 -1.04 -22.36
N HIS A 35 0.10 -1.14 -21.07
CA HIS A 35 1.35 -1.71 -20.58
C HIS A 35 1.05 -3.09 -20.02
N GLY A 36 1.20 -4.10 -20.87
CA GLY A 36 1.08 -5.51 -20.50
C GLY A 36 2.46 -6.16 -20.62
N ILE A 37 2.85 -6.92 -19.61
CA ILE A 37 3.99 -7.81 -19.73
C ILE A 37 3.57 -8.92 -20.72
N ASN A 38 4.11 -8.89 -21.94
CA ASN A 38 3.88 -9.94 -22.92
C ASN A 38 4.66 -11.20 -22.48
N GLY A 39 3.97 -12.17 -21.87
CA GLY A 39 4.57 -13.37 -21.28
C GLY A 39 3.54 -14.41 -20.86
N THR A 40 3.98 -15.63 -20.59
CA THR A 40 3.10 -16.81 -20.42
C THR A 40 2.42 -16.93 -19.05
N ASN A 41 2.64 -16.02 -18.10
CA ASN A 41 2.04 -16.09 -16.76
C ASN A 41 1.63 -14.71 -16.20
N ALA A 42 0.64 -14.73 -15.30
CA ALA A 42 -0.11 -13.57 -14.82
C ALA A 42 0.78 -12.44 -14.25
N SER A 43 0.70 -11.27 -14.88
CA SER A 43 1.17 -10.01 -14.30
C SER A 43 0.04 -9.39 -13.47
N ARG A 44 0.36 -8.95 -12.25
CA ARG A 44 -0.54 -8.10 -11.46
C ARG A 44 0.11 -6.72 -11.34
N ASN A 45 -0.19 -5.84 -12.31
CA ASN A 45 0.09 -4.42 -12.17
C ASN A 45 -0.72 -3.93 -10.97
N LYS A 46 -0.06 -3.47 -9.90
CA LYS A 46 -0.76 -3.06 -8.68
C LYS A 46 -0.71 -1.57 -8.42
N THR A 47 0.31 -0.86 -8.90
CA THR A 47 0.50 0.52 -8.47
C THR A 47 1.27 1.39 -9.48
N ILE A 48 1.01 2.70 -9.41
CA ILE A 48 1.54 3.73 -10.30
C ILE A 48 1.81 5.01 -9.49
N ALA A 49 2.91 5.70 -9.79
CA ALA A 49 3.21 7.03 -9.26
C ALA A 49 3.88 7.91 -10.31
N PHE A 50 3.95 9.21 -10.03
CA PHE A 50 4.54 10.21 -10.91
C PHE A 50 5.57 11.02 -10.14
N ASP A 51 6.66 11.42 -10.81
CA ASP A 51 7.53 12.46 -10.27
C ASP A 51 7.06 13.88 -10.67
N ALA A 52 7.74 14.90 -10.17
CA ALA A 52 7.41 16.30 -10.45
C ALA A 52 7.64 16.71 -11.92
N GLN A 53 8.39 15.92 -12.68
CA GLN A 53 8.59 16.12 -14.12
C GLN A 53 7.54 15.39 -14.96
N GLY A 54 6.67 14.58 -14.33
CA GLY A 54 5.64 13.79 -14.97
C GLY A 54 6.15 12.43 -15.50
N ASN A 55 7.36 12.00 -15.14
CA ASN A 55 7.79 10.64 -15.43
C ASN A 55 6.89 9.67 -14.66
N VAL A 56 6.55 8.56 -15.30
CA VAL A 56 5.62 7.57 -14.77
C VAL A 56 6.40 6.38 -14.22
N TYR A 57 6.09 5.98 -13.00
CA TYR A 57 6.65 4.80 -12.37
C TYR A 57 5.55 3.78 -12.14
N THR A 58 5.77 2.53 -12.52
CA THR A 58 4.85 1.43 -12.20
C THR A 58 5.60 0.33 -11.48
N ALA A 59 4.88 -0.38 -10.61
CA ALA A 59 5.40 -1.56 -9.94
C ALA A 59 4.31 -2.61 -9.77
N GLY A 60 4.74 -3.86 -9.70
CA GLY A 60 3.86 -5.00 -9.56
C GLY A 60 4.64 -6.31 -9.53
N SER A 61 3.91 -7.41 -9.53
CA SER A 61 4.48 -8.75 -9.50
C SER A 61 4.36 -9.44 -10.86
N PHE A 62 5.36 -10.26 -11.20
CA PHE A 62 5.39 -11.01 -12.45
C PHE A 62 6.04 -12.39 -12.27
N GLN A 63 5.69 -13.31 -13.15
CA GLN A 63 6.23 -14.67 -13.19
C GLN A 63 6.61 -15.00 -14.64
N GLY A 64 7.74 -15.69 -14.82
CA GLY A 64 8.29 -16.04 -16.12
C GLY A 64 9.06 -14.89 -16.76
N THR A 65 9.25 -14.99 -18.08
CA THR A 65 9.89 -13.95 -18.88
C THR A 65 8.84 -13.03 -19.47
N GLY A 66 9.11 -11.73 -19.38
CA GLY A 66 8.19 -10.70 -19.83
C GLY A 66 8.91 -9.51 -20.45
N ASP A 67 8.32 -8.92 -21.47
CA ASP A 67 8.80 -7.66 -22.07
C ASP A 67 8.21 -6.44 -21.35
N PHE A 68 9.09 -5.55 -20.90
CA PHE A 68 8.76 -4.32 -20.17
C PHE A 68 8.92 -3.06 -21.01
N ASN A 69 9.39 -3.20 -22.26
CA ASN A 69 9.38 -2.10 -23.21
C ASN A 69 8.09 -2.18 -24.07
N PRO A 70 7.20 -1.18 -24.00
CA PRO A 70 5.98 -1.17 -24.80
C PRO A 70 6.22 -0.79 -26.27
N ASP A 71 7.45 -0.45 -26.69
CA ASP A 71 7.77 -0.18 -28.09
C ASP A 71 7.66 -1.47 -28.92
N PRO A 72 6.79 -1.55 -29.95
CA PRO A 72 6.65 -2.74 -30.77
C PRO A 72 7.92 -3.14 -31.55
N ASN A 73 8.91 -2.26 -31.64
CA ASN A 73 10.16 -2.49 -32.36
C ASN A 73 11.39 -2.69 -31.45
N ALA A 74 11.22 -2.67 -30.12
CA ALA A 74 12.30 -2.84 -29.17
C ALA A 74 11.83 -3.61 -27.94
N THR A 75 12.67 -4.52 -27.44
CA THR A 75 12.33 -5.35 -26.29
C THR A 75 13.24 -5.03 -25.10
N PHE A 76 12.69 -5.10 -23.89
CA PHE A 76 13.45 -5.13 -22.65
C PHE A 76 12.89 -6.23 -21.75
N SER A 77 13.52 -7.40 -21.78
CA SER A 77 13.00 -8.57 -21.07
C SER A 77 13.60 -8.71 -19.68
N LEU A 78 12.73 -8.94 -18.69
CA LEU A 78 13.12 -9.45 -17.37
C LEU A 78 12.57 -10.87 -17.22
N THR A 79 13.25 -11.68 -16.42
CA THR A 79 12.85 -13.06 -16.14
C THR A 79 12.81 -13.27 -14.64
N SER A 80 11.65 -13.67 -14.11
CA SER A 80 11.53 -13.97 -12.69
C SER A 80 12.48 -15.12 -12.31
N LYS A 81 13.13 -14.99 -11.16
CA LYS A 81 13.96 -16.03 -10.54
C LYS A 81 13.06 -16.93 -9.68
N GLY A 82 13.56 -18.09 -9.25
CA GLY A 82 12.81 -18.98 -8.36
C GLY A 82 11.74 -19.88 -9.02
N GLY A 83 11.59 -19.87 -10.35
CA GLY A 83 10.69 -20.79 -11.06
C GLY A 83 9.24 -20.33 -11.07
N SER A 84 8.36 -20.98 -10.28
CA SER A 84 6.93 -20.66 -10.21
C SER A 84 6.58 -19.52 -9.23
N ASN A 85 7.56 -18.76 -8.79
CA ASN A 85 7.38 -17.70 -7.81
C ASN A 85 7.22 -16.34 -8.47
N GLU A 86 6.50 -15.44 -7.80
CA GLU A 86 6.29 -14.06 -8.25
C GLU A 86 7.44 -13.18 -7.72
N ASP A 87 8.20 -12.58 -8.65
CA ASP A 87 9.14 -11.49 -8.37
C ASP A 87 8.44 -10.14 -8.57
N PHE A 88 9.01 -9.05 -8.05
CA PHE A 88 8.50 -7.72 -8.35
C PHE A 88 9.38 -6.95 -9.33
N TYR A 89 8.74 -6.13 -10.14
CA TYR A 89 9.39 -5.24 -11.09
C TYR A 89 9.10 -3.78 -10.73
N ILE A 90 9.99 -2.90 -11.16
CA ILE A 90 9.76 -1.45 -11.24
C ILE A 90 10.02 -1.02 -12.68
N THR A 91 9.16 -0.20 -13.26
CA THR A 91 9.45 0.46 -14.53
C THR A 91 9.40 1.97 -14.38
N LYS A 92 10.15 2.67 -15.23
CA LYS A 92 10.08 4.12 -15.40
C LYS A 92 9.86 4.46 -16.87
N PHE A 93 8.92 5.35 -17.11
CA PHE A 93 8.62 5.95 -18.40
C PHE A 93 8.74 7.46 -18.36
N ASP A 94 9.02 8.09 -19.49
CA ASP A 94 8.94 9.53 -19.63
C ASP A 94 7.46 10.01 -19.64
N PRO A 95 7.19 11.33 -19.60
CA PRO A 95 5.81 11.85 -19.61
C PRO A 95 5.03 11.55 -20.90
N SER A 96 5.72 11.14 -21.97
CA SER A 96 5.12 10.69 -23.24
C SER A 96 4.87 9.17 -23.25
N GLY A 97 5.14 8.49 -22.14
CA GLY A 97 5.03 7.04 -22.00
C GLY A 97 6.07 6.26 -22.78
N ASN A 98 7.24 6.84 -23.06
CA ASN A 98 8.37 6.11 -23.65
C ASN A 98 9.17 5.43 -22.54
N PHE A 99 9.65 4.22 -22.80
CA PHE A 99 10.44 3.44 -21.84
C PHE A 99 11.77 4.12 -21.50
N ILE A 100 12.10 4.18 -20.21
CA ILE A 100 13.41 4.63 -19.74
C ILE A 100 14.20 3.44 -19.20
N TRP A 101 13.66 2.74 -18.19
CA TRP A 101 14.29 1.55 -17.63
C TRP A 101 13.26 0.65 -16.95
N ALA A 102 13.61 -0.62 -16.77
CA ALA A 102 12.93 -1.54 -15.86
C ALA A 102 13.96 -2.26 -14.99
N LYS A 103 13.58 -2.53 -13.74
CA LYS A 103 14.37 -3.21 -12.73
C LYS A 103 13.54 -4.30 -12.07
N GLN A 104 14.22 -5.28 -11.51
CA GLN A 104 13.63 -6.41 -10.82
C GLN A 104 14.23 -6.51 -9.43
N ILE A 105 13.37 -6.85 -8.47
CA ILE A 105 13.79 -7.32 -7.16
C ILE A 105 13.31 -8.76 -7.05
N SER A 106 14.20 -9.62 -6.59
CA SER A 106 14.03 -11.07 -6.69
C SER A 106 14.75 -11.78 -5.55
N SER A 107 14.37 -13.01 -5.27
CA SER A 107 15.20 -13.87 -4.44
C SER A 107 16.45 -14.42 -5.15
N SER A 108 17.32 -15.03 -4.34
CA SER A 108 18.31 -15.98 -4.82
C SER A 108 17.62 -17.22 -5.42
N ALA A 109 18.07 -17.65 -6.61
CA ALA A 109 17.47 -18.79 -7.31
C ALA A 109 17.30 -20.04 -6.42
N GLY A 110 16.10 -20.64 -6.44
CA GLY A 110 15.80 -21.91 -5.76
C GLY A 110 15.20 -21.78 -4.35
N THR A 111 14.92 -20.57 -3.87
CA THR A 111 14.13 -20.37 -2.65
C THR A 111 12.63 -20.42 -2.95
N MET A 112 11.82 -20.86 -1.99
CA MET A 112 10.37 -20.60 -2.01
C MET A 112 10.20 -19.16 -1.54
N ASP A 113 10.00 -18.23 -2.46
CA ASP A 113 9.85 -16.80 -2.21
C ASP A 113 8.60 -16.30 -2.89
N HIS A 114 7.91 -15.34 -2.28
CA HIS A 114 6.75 -14.71 -2.88
C HIS A 114 6.82 -13.24 -2.56
N LEU A 115 6.90 -12.40 -3.58
CA LEU A 115 7.19 -11.00 -3.41
C LEU A 115 6.14 -10.14 -4.11
N PHE A 116 5.42 -9.37 -3.31
CA PHE A 116 4.30 -8.56 -3.77
C PHE A 116 4.55 -7.10 -3.48
N CYS A 117 4.67 -6.28 -4.53
CA CYS A 117 4.66 -4.82 -4.41
C CYS A 117 3.21 -4.32 -4.47
N ASN A 118 2.76 -3.59 -3.45
CA ASN A 118 1.38 -3.08 -3.37
C ASN A 118 1.32 -1.56 -3.47
N GLY A 119 2.38 -0.83 -3.09
CA GLY A 119 2.39 0.62 -3.12
C GLY A 119 3.74 1.19 -3.59
N ILE A 120 3.67 2.31 -4.31
CA ILE A 120 4.82 3.12 -4.74
C ILE A 120 4.53 4.59 -4.50
N ALA A 121 5.53 5.33 -4.04
CA ALA A 121 5.52 6.78 -3.89
C ALA A 121 6.85 7.36 -4.34
N ILE A 122 6.85 8.61 -4.84
CA ILE A 122 8.05 9.32 -5.27
C ILE A 122 8.25 10.53 -4.36
N ASP A 123 9.42 10.64 -3.72
CA ASP A 123 9.73 11.79 -2.87
C ASP A 123 10.18 13.01 -3.69
N ALA A 124 10.27 14.18 -3.04
CA ALA A 124 10.64 15.44 -3.70
C ALA A 124 12.06 15.44 -4.32
N ASN A 125 12.91 14.49 -3.94
CA ASN A 125 14.24 14.28 -4.52
C ASN A 125 14.21 13.21 -5.63
N ASN A 126 13.02 12.82 -6.09
CA ASN A 126 12.78 11.75 -7.07
C ASN A 126 13.25 10.36 -6.60
N ASN A 127 13.43 10.14 -5.29
CA ASN A 127 13.65 8.79 -4.79
C ASN A 127 12.33 8.01 -4.83
N ILE A 128 12.46 6.72 -5.10
CA ILE A 128 11.33 5.80 -5.23
C ILE A 128 11.19 5.07 -3.89
N VAL A 129 9.99 5.07 -3.32
CA VAL A 129 9.70 4.35 -2.09
C VAL A 129 8.60 3.35 -2.36
N LEU A 130 8.84 2.08 -2.04
CA LEU A 130 7.93 0.97 -2.30
C LEU A 130 7.57 0.24 -1.02
N THR A 131 6.38 -0.34 -0.99
CA THR A 131 5.96 -1.25 0.09
C THR A 131 5.18 -2.44 -0.45
N GLY A 132 5.07 -3.46 0.39
CA GLY A 132 4.49 -4.72 0.00
C GLY A 132 4.64 -5.78 1.07
N LYS A 133 4.68 -7.04 0.63
CA LYS A 133 5.08 -8.17 1.46
C LYS A 133 6.05 -9.09 0.73
N TYR A 134 6.85 -9.81 1.48
CA TYR A 134 7.75 -10.83 0.95
C TYR A 134 7.81 -12.06 1.86
N TYR A 135 8.09 -13.21 1.26
CA TYR A 135 8.34 -14.47 1.96
C TYR A 135 9.73 -14.99 1.60
N GLY A 136 10.43 -15.58 2.56
CA GLY A 136 11.75 -16.19 2.34
C GLY A 136 12.88 -15.16 2.34
N ILE A 137 13.93 -15.42 1.56
CA ILE A 137 15.10 -14.54 1.46
C ILE A 137 15.04 -13.80 0.13
N VAL A 138 14.99 -12.47 0.18
CA VAL A 138 14.93 -11.60 -1.00
C VAL A 138 16.12 -10.66 -1.00
N ASP A 139 16.73 -10.48 -2.17
CA ASP A 139 17.74 -9.45 -2.40
C ASP A 139 17.06 -8.16 -2.86
N PHE A 140 17.08 -7.14 -2.00
CA PHE A 140 16.43 -5.85 -2.23
C PHE A 140 17.28 -4.85 -3.01
N ASP A 141 18.50 -5.23 -3.43
CA ASP A 141 19.30 -4.44 -4.36
C ASP A 141 18.96 -4.83 -5.83
N PRO A 142 18.42 -3.92 -6.65
CA PRO A 142 18.09 -4.22 -8.05
C PRO A 142 19.31 -4.22 -8.99
N ASP A 143 20.49 -3.80 -8.50
CA ASP A 143 21.72 -3.72 -9.28
C ASP A 143 22.68 -4.88 -8.94
N ALA A 144 23.99 -4.63 -8.96
CA ALA A 144 25.01 -5.66 -8.74
C ALA A 144 25.35 -5.88 -7.25
N GLY A 145 24.88 -5.00 -6.37
CA GLY A 145 25.03 -5.18 -4.92
C GLY A 145 24.12 -6.28 -4.40
N VAL A 146 24.28 -6.63 -3.12
CA VAL A 146 23.47 -7.67 -2.46
C VAL A 146 23.01 -7.12 -1.12
N THR A 147 21.70 -6.96 -0.97
CA THR A 147 21.04 -6.59 0.29
C THR A 147 19.94 -7.59 0.60
N GLN A 148 20.34 -8.71 1.23
CA GLN A 148 19.41 -9.77 1.58
C GLN A 148 18.66 -9.48 2.87
N LEU A 149 17.32 -9.57 2.80
CA LEU A 149 16.43 -9.61 3.95
C LEU A 149 15.71 -10.96 3.96
N ALA A 150 15.49 -11.50 5.16
CA ALA A 150 14.73 -12.73 5.38
C ALA A 150 13.41 -12.40 6.06
N SER A 151 12.32 -13.07 5.68
CA SER A 151 11.06 -12.99 6.42
C SER A 151 11.07 -13.94 7.63
N GLY A 152 10.31 -13.61 8.66
CA GLY A 152 10.20 -14.37 9.90
C GLY A 152 9.35 -15.65 9.75
N PHE A 153 9.74 -16.70 10.49
CA PHE A 153 8.90 -17.86 10.87
C PHE A 153 8.10 -18.58 9.77
N GLY A 154 8.50 -18.46 8.50
CA GLY A 154 7.72 -19.04 7.40
C GLY A 154 6.38 -18.33 7.16
N PHE A 155 6.32 -17.03 7.46
CA PHE A 155 5.24 -16.14 7.06
C PHE A 155 5.81 -14.97 6.26
N ALA A 156 4.90 -14.16 5.69
CA ALA A 156 5.29 -13.00 4.90
C ALA A 156 5.43 -11.78 5.80
N ASP A 157 6.51 -11.01 5.62
CA ASP A 157 6.71 -9.74 6.32
C ASP A 157 6.46 -8.56 5.39
N ALA A 158 6.06 -7.42 5.96
CA ALA A 158 5.97 -6.17 5.24
C ALA A 158 7.37 -5.62 4.98
N PHE A 159 7.57 -4.95 3.85
CA PHE A 159 8.82 -4.24 3.58
C PHE A 159 8.57 -2.77 3.27
N VAL A 160 9.60 -1.96 3.47
CA VAL A 160 9.76 -0.65 2.83
C VAL A 160 11.11 -0.64 2.13
N LEU A 161 11.12 -0.36 0.83
CA LEU A 161 12.31 -0.23 0.00
C LEU A 161 12.42 1.21 -0.47
N LYS A 162 13.59 1.82 -0.30
CA LYS A 162 13.93 3.11 -0.90
C LYS A 162 15.03 2.95 -1.94
N LEU A 163 14.77 3.47 -3.14
CA LEU A 163 15.69 3.53 -4.27
C LEU A 163 15.91 4.99 -4.69
N ASN A 164 17.02 5.29 -5.34
CA ASN A 164 17.25 6.60 -5.95
C ASN A 164 16.45 6.77 -7.26
N SER A 165 16.56 7.93 -7.90
CA SER A 165 15.83 8.29 -9.13
C SER A 165 16.13 7.43 -10.35
N ASP A 166 17.30 6.78 -10.35
CA ASP A 166 17.76 5.84 -11.36
C ASP A 166 17.40 4.39 -11.01
N GLY A 167 16.73 4.19 -9.88
CA GLY A 167 16.32 2.90 -9.34
C GLY A 167 17.43 2.12 -8.65
N GLY A 168 18.54 2.76 -8.27
CA GLY A 168 19.60 2.12 -7.48
C GLY A 168 19.28 2.07 -5.99
N PHE A 169 19.77 1.05 -5.30
CA PHE A 169 19.49 0.80 -3.88
C PHE A 169 19.94 1.95 -2.96
N ILE A 170 19.10 2.32 -1.98
CA ILE A 170 19.47 3.20 -0.86
C ILE A 170 19.38 2.43 0.45
N TRP A 171 18.19 1.92 0.79
CA TRP A 171 17.97 1.09 1.97
C TRP A 171 16.70 0.25 1.83
N ALA A 172 16.62 -0.86 2.58
CA ALA A 172 15.39 -1.64 2.77
C ALA A 172 15.20 -1.97 4.25
N LYS A 173 13.94 -2.01 4.68
CA LYS A 173 13.51 -2.37 6.05
C LYS A 173 12.38 -3.39 5.96
N THR A 174 12.33 -4.28 6.94
CA THR A 174 11.23 -5.25 7.11
C THR A 174 10.52 -5.03 8.44
N TYR A 175 9.23 -5.32 8.44
CA TYR A 175 8.31 -5.13 9.56
C TYR A 175 7.36 -6.34 9.62
N GLY A 176 7.28 -6.96 10.79
CA GLY A 176 6.63 -8.25 11.00
C GLY A 176 7.27 -8.99 12.16
N ASP A 177 6.70 -10.13 12.55
CA ASP A 177 7.28 -10.99 13.59
C ASP A 177 6.83 -12.45 13.35
N ASP A 178 5.83 -12.95 14.09
CA ASP A 178 5.53 -14.38 14.14
C ASP A 178 4.52 -14.87 13.10
N ARG A 179 3.80 -13.95 12.45
CA ARG A 179 2.87 -14.25 11.34
C ARG A 179 2.90 -13.16 10.26
N THR A 180 1.82 -13.04 9.48
CA THR A 180 1.81 -12.24 8.25
C THR A 180 1.70 -10.76 8.58
N ALA A 181 2.66 -9.96 8.08
CA ALA A 181 2.55 -8.52 7.95
C ALA A 181 2.59 -8.11 6.47
N MET A 182 1.84 -7.07 6.11
CA MET A 182 1.82 -6.56 4.74
C MET A 182 1.62 -5.06 4.70
N GLY A 183 2.53 -4.35 4.02
CA GLY A 183 2.30 -2.99 3.57
C GLY A 183 1.40 -2.99 2.32
N ASN A 184 0.36 -2.16 2.34
CA ASN A 184 -0.63 -2.09 1.27
C ASN A 184 -0.64 -0.75 0.54
N SER A 185 -0.37 0.35 1.25
CA SER A 185 -0.33 1.70 0.70
C SER A 185 0.81 2.49 1.31
N ILE A 186 1.39 3.40 0.52
CA ILE A 186 2.52 4.23 0.93
C ILE A 186 2.36 5.65 0.40
N ALA A 187 2.74 6.63 1.21
CA ALA A 187 2.85 8.02 0.82
C ALA A 187 4.11 8.63 1.41
N VAL A 188 4.55 9.76 0.85
CA VAL A 188 5.69 10.52 1.34
C VAL A 188 5.31 11.98 1.49
N ASP A 189 5.80 12.64 2.53
CA ASP A 189 5.64 14.08 2.69
C ASP A 189 6.80 14.87 2.08
N THR A 190 6.69 16.20 2.10
CA THR A 190 7.71 17.11 1.56
C THR A 190 9.03 17.09 2.30
N ALA A 191 9.06 16.57 3.53
CA ALA A 191 10.28 16.32 4.29
C ALA A 191 10.87 14.91 4.05
N ALA A 192 10.30 14.17 3.08
CA ALA A 192 10.63 12.79 2.76
C ALA A 192 10.40 11.80 3.92
N ASN A 193 9.54 12.13 4.88
CA ASN A 193 9.00 11.12 5.79
C ASN A 193 8.07 10.21 5.01
N ILE A 194 8.05 8.94 5.39
CA ILE A 194 7.34 7.87 4.70
C ILE A 194 6.21 7.39 5.60
N TYR A 195 5.02 7.25 5.04
CA TYR A 195 3.83 6.76 5.73
C TYR A 195 3.37 5.48 5.05
N VAL A 196 3.21 4.41 5.82
CA VAL A 196 2.77 3.10 5.31
C VAL A 196 1.50 2.69 6.04
N ALA A 197 0.47 2.33 5.27
CA ALA A 197 -0.71 1.65 5.79
C ALA A 197 -0.66 0.18 5.38
N GLY A 198 -0.97 -0.69 6.32
CA GLY A 198 -0.92 -2.13 6.13
C GLY A 198 -1.73 -2.87 7.17
N PHE A 199 -1.70 -4.19 7.11
CA PHE A 199 -2.28 -5.04 8.15
C PHE A 199 -1.28 -6.07 8.62
N PHE A 200 -1.55 -6.64 9.78
CA PHE A 200 -0.84 -7.80 10.31
C PHE A 200 -1.79 -8.75 11.05
N ASP A 201 -1.40 -10.00 11.16
CA ASP A 201 -1.94 -10.96 12.12
C ASP A 201 -0.85 -11.45 13.08
N GLY A 202 -1.25 -11.95 14.25
CA GLY A 202 -0.34 -12.28 15.34
C GLY A 202 0.37 -11.06 15.93
N LYS A 203 1.69 -11.13 16.01
CA LYS A 203 2.56 -10.10 16.56
C LYS A 203 3.32 -9.41 15.44
N ALA A 204 3.49 -8.10 15.55
CA ALA A 204 4.34 -7.33 14.64
C ALA A 204 5.14 -6.28 15.41
N THR A 205 6.43 -6.15 15.08
CA THR A 205 7.28 -5.06 15.54
C THR A 205 7.51 -4.06 14.42
N PHE A 206 7.40 -2.78 14.76
CA PHE A 206 7.58 -1.68 13.83
C PHE A 206 8.89 -0.91 14.03
N ASP A 207 9.86 -1.49 14.74
CA ASP A 207 11.19 -0.91 14.96
C ASP A 207 12.27 -1.48 14.02
N GLY A 208 11.90 -2.38 13.11
CA GLY A 208 12.84 -3.15 12.29
C GLY A 208 13.51 -4.32 13.04
N ILE A 209 14.22 -5.19 12.31
CA ILE A 209 14.83 -6.40 12.87
C ILE A 209 15.93 -6.05 13.90
N ASN A 210 16.04 -6.86 14.96
CA ASN A 210 17.12 -6.83 15.97
C ASN A 210 17.17 -5.56 16.83
N GLN A 211 16.08 -4.79 16.89
CA GLN A 211 15.94 -3.69 17.84
C GLN A 211 15.11 -4.12 19.05
N LEU A 212 15.41 -3.56 20.23
CA LEU A 212 14.50 -3.69 21.38
C LEU A 212 13.18 -3.02 20.99
N SER A 213 12.12 -3.80 20.86
CA SER A 213 10.85 -3.29 20.35
C SER A 213 10.20 -2.33 21.35
N THR A 214 9.98 -1.09 20.91
CA THR A 214 9.18 -0.06 21.58
C THR A 214 7.82 0.14 20.89
N HIS A 215 7.66 -0.40 19.68
CA HIS A 215 6.45 -0.41 18.87
C HIS A 215 6.03 -1.86 18.56
N LEU A 216 5.79 -2.63 19.62
CA LEU A 216 5.28 -3.99 19.53
C LEU A 216 3.76 -3.99 19.58
N PHE A 217 3.13 -4.54 18.56
CA PHE A 217 1.68 -4.68 18.50
C PHE A 217 1.28 -6.16 18.42
N LEU A 218 0.16 -6.47 19.05
CA LEU A 218 -0.47 -7.79 19.03
C LEU A 218 -1.87 -7.62 18.47
N SER A 219 -2.22 -8.40 17.45
CA SER A 219 -3.61 -8.52 17.07
C SER A 219 -4.41 -9.20 18.18
N ALA A 220 -5.72 -9.02 18.15
CA ALA A 220 -6.65 -9.50 19.18
C ALA A 220 -6.61 -11.03 19.44
N ASP A 221 -5.86 -11.81 18.65
CA ASP A 221 -5.76 -13.27 18.71
C ASP A 221 -4.62 -13.84 19.55
N GLY A 222 -4.07 -13.09 20.52
CA GLY A 222 -2.92 -13.50 21.34
C GLY A 222 -3.01 -14.84 22.10
N VAL A 223 -4.05 -15.68 21.90
CA VAL A 223 -4.24 -16.98 22.57
C VAL A 223 -4.81 -18.12 21.70
N THR A 224 -5.44 -17.92 20.53
CA THR A 224 -6.04 -19.06 19.77
C THR A 224 -5.73 -19.06 18.28
N VAL A 225 -4.97 -20.07 17.87
CA VAL A 225 -4.73 -20.44 16.47
C VAL A 225 -6.06 -20.63 15.73
N ASN A 226 -6.20 -20.00 14.55
CA ASN A 226 -7.23 -20.22 13.50
C ASN A 226 -8.34 -19.17 13.29
N ASP A 227 -8.35 -18.00 13.94
CA ASP A 227 -9.41 -17.00 13.67
C ASP A 227 -9.08 -15.94 12.59
N HIS A 228 -7.82 -15.87 12.13
CA HIS A 228 -7.35 -14.93 11.10
C HIS A 228 -7.78 -13.48 11.34
N SER A 229 -7.89 -13.05 12.60
CA SER A 229 -8.12 -11.64 12.88
C SER A 229 -6.92 -10.80 12.42
N GLN A 230 -7.21 -9.67 11.79
CA GLN A 230 -6.20 -8.77 11.24
C GLN A 230 -6.46 -7.37 11.74
N ASP A 231 -5.40 -6.77 12.27
CA ASP A 231 -5.39 -5.38 12.68
C ASP A 231 -4.67 -4.55 11.63
N ALA A 232 -5.12 -3.30 11.45
CA ALA A 232 -4.41 -2.38 10.59
C ALA A 232 -3.32 -1.64 11.37
N PHE A 233 -2.27 -1.24 10.66
CA PHE A 233 -1.27 -0.34 11.17
C PHE A 233 -1.11 0.88 10.27
N VAL A 234 -0.69 1.99 10.88
CA VAL A 234 -0.07 3.12 10.19
C VAL A 234 1.32 3.30 10.77
N LEU A 235 2.32 3.31 9.90
CA LEU A 235 3.72 3.49 10.25
C LEU A 235 4.22 4.80 9.65
N LYS A 236 4.85 5.65 10.45
CA LYS A 236 5.60 6.81 9.98
C LYS A 236 7.09 6.59 10.20
N LEU A 237 7.87 6.74 9.13
CA LEU A 237 9.33 6.66 9.11
C LEU A 237 9.92 8.01 8.73
N ASP A 238 11.13 8.28 9.18
CA ASP A 238 11.96 9.35 8.62
C ASP A 238 12.52 8.95 7.24
N ALA A 239 13.23 9.88 6.59
CA ALA A 239 13.82 9.67 5.27
C ALA A 239 14.88 8.55 5.21
N ASN A 240 15.42 8.14 6.36
CA ASN A 240 16.42 7.08 6.52
C ASN A 240 15.79 5.73 6.91
N GLY A 241 14.46 5.68 7.05
CA GLY A 241 13.72 4.48 7.43
C GLY A 241 13.71 4.20 8.93
N ASN A 242 14.03 5.19 9.78
CA ASN A 242 13.86 5.06 11.23
C ASN A 242 12.40 5.34 11.60
N THR A 243 11.86 4.53 12.50
CA THR A 243 10.48 4.69 12.96
C THR A 243 10.33 5.94 13.82
N ILE A 244 9.43 6.83 13.40
CA ILE A 244 9.01 8.02 14.17
C ILE A 244 7.87 7.63 15.09
N TRP A 245 6.86 6.97 14.55
CA TRP A 245 5.77 6.36 15.31
C TRP A 245 5.11 5.24 14.51
N ALA A 246 4.47 4.31 15.22
CA ALA A 246 3.57 3.33 14.65
C ALA A 246 2.24 3.35 15.44
N LYS A 247 1.13 3.12 14.76
CA LYS A 247 -0.23 3.14 15.33
C LYS A 247 -0.98 1.90 14.87
N GLN A 248 -1.72 1.29 15.79
CA GLN A 248 -2.54 0.10 15.55
C GLN A 248 -4.03 0.47 15.60
N TYR A 249 -4.81 -0.11 14.70
CA TYR A 249 -6.26 -0.14 14.74
C TYR A 249 -6.68 -1.55 15.17
N ALA A 250 -6.93 -1.71 16.47
CA ALA A 250 -7.04 -3.02 17.08
C ALA A 250 -8.48 -3.55 17.09
N GLY A 251 -8.66 -4.80 16.69
CA GLY A 251 -9.93 -5.51 16.88
C GLY A 251 -10.22 -5.73 18.37
N SER A 252 -11.49 -5.67 18.76
CA SER A 252 -11.88 -5.85 20.18
C SER A 252 -11.86 -7.32 20.66
N GLY A 253 -11.70 -8.30 19.76
CA GLY A 253 -11.75 -9.74 20.10
C GLY A 253 -13.12 -10.24 20.61
N ILE A 254 -14.12 -9.37 20.76
CA ILE A 254 -15.45 -9.68 21.32
C ILE A 254 -16.29 -10.53 20.35
N TYR A 255 -16.03 -10.45 19.04
CA TYR A 255 -16.71 -11.26 18.03
C TYR A 255 -15.93 -12.54 17.77
N VAL A 256 -16.47 -13.67 18.23
CA VAL A 256 -15.98 -15.00 17.84
C VAL A 256 -16.14 -15.20 16.33
N GLY A 257 -15.03 -15.23 15.60
CA GLY A 257 -14.99 -15.53 14.16
C GLY A 257 -14.62 -14.38 13.21
N SER A 258 -13.44 -13.77 13.41
CA SER A 258 -12.71 -12.86 12.50
C SER A 258 -13.15 -11.38 12.46
N THR A 259 -12.67 -10.56 13.41
CA THR A 259 -12.54 -9.10 13.17
C THR A 259 -11.38 -8.88 12.21
N LYS A 260 -11.59 -8.20 11.08
CA LYS A 260 -10.57 -8.10 10.04
C LYS A 260 -10.61 -6.74 9.35
N ILE A 261 -9.44 -6.14 9.15
CA ILE A 261 -9.25 -5.03 8.21
C ILE A 261 -8.50 -5.54 6.96
N TRP A 262 -9.00 -5.20 5.77
CA TRP A 262 -8.37 -5.49 4.48
C TRP A 262 -8.03 -4.24 3.70
N TYR A 263 -6.94 -4.38 2.94
CA TYR A 263 -6.48 -3.40 1.97
C TYR A 263 -6.48 -1.97 2.51
N PRO A 264 -5.88 -1.71 3.69
CA PRO A 264 -5.83 -0.37 4.21
C PRO A 264 -5.03 0.51 3.25
N PHE A 265 -5.59 1.67 2.92
CA PHE A 265 -5.00 2.67 2.06
C PHE A 265 -4.88 3.98 2.81
N LEU A 266 -3.90 4.79 2.46
CA LEU A 266 -3.72 6.10 3.08
C LEU A 266 -3.57 7.21 2.04
N SER A 267 -3.80 8.43 2.51
CA SER A 267 -3.41 9.66 1.84
C SER A 267 -3.08 10.74 2.88
N LEU A 268 -2.33 11.75 2.45
CA LEU A 268 -1.90 12.87 3.30
C LEU A 268 -2.55 14.16 2.81
N ASP A 269 -3.08 14.98 3.71
CA ASP A 269 -3.45 16.36 3.35
C ASP A 269 -2.23 17.29 3.29
N ALA A 270 -2.43 18.54 2.90
CA ALA A 270 -1.35 19.52 2.78
C ALA A 270 -0.64 19.84 4.13
N ALA A 271 -1.28 19.51 5.26
CA ALA A 271 -0.70 19.65 6.60
C ALA A 271 -0.06 18.33 7.10
N ASN A 272 0.01 17.30 6.24
CA ASN A 272 0.48 15.95 6.57
C ASN A 272 -0.35 15.26 7.67
N ASN A 273 -1.63 15.60 7.80
CA ASN A 273 -2.56 14.73 8.53
C ASN A 273 -2.82 13.49 7.69
N VAL A 274 -2.94 12.35 8.36
CA VAL A 274 -3.08 11.05 7.72
C VAL A 274 -4.55 10.69 7.66
N TYR A 275 -5.05 10.45 6.46
CA TYR A 275 -6.32 9.78 6.27
C TYR A 275 -6.04 8.33 5.94
N ILE A 276 -6.66 7.42 6.68
CA ILE A 276 -6.60 5.97 6.42
C ILE A 276 -8.01 5.47 6.21
N GLY A 277 -8.19 4.67 5.17
CA GLY A 277 -9.40 3.89 4.97
C GLY A 277 -9.06 2.45 4.64
N GLY A 278 -10.09 1.63 4.53
CA GLY A 278 -9.96 0.22 4.22
C GLY A 278 -11.28 -0.48 4.42
N ASN A 279 -11.31 -1.76 4.09
CA ASN A 279 -12.48 -2.59 4.30
C ASN A 279 -12.37 -3.24 5.67
N TYR A 280 -13.45 -3.30 6.42
CA TYR A 280 -13.44 -3.93 7.73
C TYR A 280 -14.75 -4.64 8.02
N LYS A 281 -14.62 -5.70 8.80
CA LYS A 281 -15.74 -6.33 9.49
C LYS A 281 -15.28 -6.58 10.91
N GLY A 282 -16.12 -6.28 11.88
CA GLY A 282 -15.71 -6.34 13.27
C GLY A 282 -16.05 -5.08 14.02
N GLN A 283 -15.76 -5.16 15.32
CA GLN A 283 -15.59 -4.00 16.16
C GLN A 283 -14.11 -3.72 16.35
N PHE A 284 -13.70 -2.49 16.04
CA PHE A 284 -12.33 -2.00 16.14
C PHE A 284 -12.26 -0.73 16.96
N ASP A 285 -11.13 -0.55 17.65
CA ASP A 285 -10.72 0.73 18.20
C ASP A 285 -9.98 1.55 17.15
N PHE A 286 -10.53 2.73 16.83
CA PHE A 286 -9.95 3.66 15.86
C PHE A 286 -9.16 4.80 16.51
N ASP A 287 -9.13 4.86 17.85
CA ASP A 287 -8.21 5.75 18.57
C ASP A 287 -6.98 4.95 19.00
N PRO A 288 -5.81 5.13 18.36
CA PRO A 288 -4.60 4.39 18.71
C PRO A 288 -3.91 4.89 20.01
N SER A 289 -4.58 5.78 20.77
CA SER A 289 -4.11 6.25 22.07
C SER A 289 -4.14 5.13 23.13
N PRO A 290 -3.15 5.05 24.04
CA PRO A 290 -3.20 4.09 25.15
C PRO A 290 -4.23 4.44 26.24
N THR A 291 -4.81 5.63 26.21
CA THR A 291 -5.67 6.15 27.30
C THR A 291 -7.11 6.43 26.88
N ALA A 292 -7.44 6.31 25.61
CA ALA A 292 -8.76 6.58 25.07
C ALA A 292 -9.11 5.53 24.02
N THR A 293 -10.41 5.31 23.81
CA THR A 293 -10.91 4.39 22.80
C THR A 293 -11.98 5.10 21.97
N TYR A 294 -11.97 4.84 20.66
CA TYR A 294 -13.04 5.25 19.75
C TYR A 294 -13.51 4.04 18.97
N THR A 295 -14.49 3.35 19.54
CA THR A 295 -14.98 2.10 18.99
C THR A 295 -15.96 2.32 17.85
N ILE A 296 -15.70 1.68 16.71
CA ILE A 296 -16.66 1.56 15.61
C ILE A 296 -16.93 0.08 15.37
N VAL A 297 -18.18 -0.25 15.09
CA VAL A 297 -18.65 -1.59 14.73
C VAL A 297 -19.11 -1.55 13.27
N SER A 298 -18.75 -2.55 12.46
CA SER A 298 -19.37 -2.72 11.14
C SER A 298 -20.86 -3.03 11.30
N ASN A 299 -21.68 -2.75 10.30
CA ASN A 299 -23.14 -2.86 10.34
C ASN A 299 -23.64 -4.25 10.79
N TYR A 300 -22.86 -5.30 10.52
CA TYR A 300 -23.16 -6.68 10.93
C TYR A 300 -22.32 -7.21 12.09
N GLY A 301 -21.53 -6.35 12.75
CA GLY A 301 -20.67 -6.76 13.85
C GLY A 301 -19.46 -7.51 13.34
N GLY A 302 -19.56 -8.81 13.05
CA GLY A 302 -18.45 -9.65 12.59
C GLY A 302 -18.91 -11.08 12.27
N GLY A 303 -17.97 -11.97 11.97
CA GLY A 303 -18.26 -13.36 11.58
C GLY A 303 -17.81 -13.70 10.16
N TRP A 304 -17.76 -15.00 9.83
CA TRP A 304 -17.32 -15.48 8.51
C TRP A 304 -18.21 -15.02 7.35
N ALA A 305 -19.51 -14.87 7.61
CA ALA A 305 -20.52 -14.47 6.62
C ALA A 305 -20.95 -13.01 6.74
N ALA A 306 -20.36 -12.23 7.66
CA ALA A 306 -20.68 -10.81 7.78
C ALA A 306 -20.12 -10.06 6.57
N PRO A 307 -20.92 -9.19 5.92
CA PRO A 307 -20.42 -8.32 4.87
C PRO A 307 -19.40 -7.33 5.45
N ASN A 308 -18.55 -6.84 4.57
CA ASN A 308 -17.57 -5.81 4.89
C ASN A 308 -18.20 -4.43 4.73
N ASP A 309 -17.82 -3.52 5.60
CA ASP A 309 -18.03 -2.09 5.42
C ASP A 309 -16.68 -1.42 5.15
N VAL A 310 -16.73 -0.14 4.79
CA VAL A 310 -15.54 0.70 4.66
C VAL A 310 -15.39 1.55 5.93
N PHE A 311 -14.18 1.70 6.44
CA PHE A 311 -13.87 2.73 7.42
C PHE A 311 -13.09 3.87 6.76
N LEU A 312 -13.22 5.05 7.36
CA LEU A 312 -12.36 6.20 7.10
C LEU A 312 -12.01 6.85 8.44
N SER A 313 -10.72 7.00 8.71
CA SER A 313 -10.18 7.61 9.92
C SER A 313 -9.20 8.71 9.56
N LYS A 314 -9.17 9.77 10.37
CA LYS A 314 -8.17 10.84 10.29
C LYS A 314 -7.32 10.85 11.55
N LEU A 315 -6.01 10.87 11.34
CA LEU A 315 -4.99 11.15 12.36
C LEU A 315 -4.32 12.48 12.06
N ASP A 316 -3.86 13.18 13.08
CA ASP A 316 -2.94 14.31 12.89
C ASP A 316 -1.52 13.84 12.49
N THR A 317 -0.61 14.78 12.22
CA THR A 317 0.77 14.45 11.81
C THR A 317 1.62 13.68 12.85
N ASN A 318 1.17 13.69 14.11
CA ASN A 318 1.78 12.94 15.22
C ASN A 318 1.10 11.57 15.43
N GLY A 319 0.13 11.22 14.58
CA GLY A 319 -0.62 9.98 14.67
C GLY A 319 -1.67 9.99 15.77
N ASN A 320 -2.11 11.16 16.24
CA ASN A 320 -3.21 11.26 17.22
C ASN A 320 -4.56 11.23 16.51
N PHE A 321 -5.52 10.51 17.08
CA PHE A 321 -6.88 10.42 16.57
C PHE A 321 -7.56 11.78 16.43
N GLN A 322 -8.30 11.99 15.34
CA GLN A 322 -9.15 13.18 15.12
C GLN A 322 -10.62 12.78 14.99
N TRP A 323 -10.92 11.81 14.10
CA TRP A 323 -12.25 11.24 13.92
C TRP A 323 -12.17 9.95 13.11
N ALA A 324 -13.17 9.09 13.23
CA ALA A 324 -13.37 7.95 12.33
C ALA A 324 -14.86 7.71 12.04
N LYS A 325 -15.14 7.13 10.89
CA LYS A 325 -16.49 6.89 10.35
C LYS A 325 -16.57 5.54 9.64
N THR A 326 -17.75 4.95 9.69
CA THR A 326 -18.18 3.85 8.81
C THR A 326 -18.82 4.43 7.55
N ILE A 327 -18.56 3.78 6.42
CA ILE A 327 -19.17 4.02 5.12
C ILE A 327 -19.64 2.65 4.61
N GLY A 328 -20.93 2.51 4.35
CA GLY A 328 -21.48 1.23 3.89
C GLY A 328 -22.94 1.05 4.30
N GLY A 329 -23.59 0.07 3.71
CA GLY A 329 -24.96 -0.35 3.94
C GLY A 329 -25.04 -1.78 4.46
N LEU A 330 -26.10 -2.50 4.08
CA LEU A 330 -26.34 -3.86 4.60
C LEU A 330 -25.63 -4.98 3.82
N ALA A 331 -24.87 -4.64 2.79
CA ALA A 331 -24.19 -5.59 1.90
C ALA A 331 -22.68 -5.33 1.92
N ASP A 332 -21.92 -6.11 1.15
CA ASP A 332 -20.48 -5.88 1.01
C ASP A 332 -20.20 -4.53 0.34
N ASP A 333 -19.59 -3.63 1.10
CA ASP A 333 -19.04 -2.36 0.64
C ASP A 333 -17.52 -2.44 0.63
N ASN A 334 -16.93 -2.16 -0.53
CA ASN A 334 -15.49 -2.25 -0.73
C ASN A 334 -14.91 -0.95 -1.30
N ALA A 335 -13.88 -0.44 -0.64
CA ALA A 335 -13.00 0.62 -1.12
C ALA A 335 -11.61 0.06 -1.42
N TYR A 336 -10.96 0.62 -2.45
CA TYR A 336 -9.67 0.16 -2.94
C TYR A 336 -8.59 1.24 -2.94
N SER A 337 -8.97 2.51 -2.89
CA SER A 337 -8.05 3.65 -2.91
C SER A 337 -8.72 4.89 -2.39
N MET A 338 -7.92 5.88 -2.02
CA MET A 338 -8.39 7.23 -1.73
C MET A 338 -7.42 8.26 -2.28
N VAL A 339 -7.94 9.46 -2.54
CA VAL A 339 -7.16 10.65 -2.88
C VAL A 339 -7.82 11.84 -2.22
N ASN A 340 -7.00 12.77 -1.71
CA ASN A 340 -7.49 14.01 -1.15
C ASN A 340 -7.79 15.02 -2.26
N ASP A 341 -8.75 15.90 -2.02
CA ASP A 341 -8.94 17.04 -2.91
C ASP A 341 -7.90 18.14 -2.61
N ALA A 342 -7.97 19.27 -3.32
CA ALA A 342 -7.02 20.37 -3.13
C ALA A 342 -7.06 21.00 -1.72
N ASN A 343 -8.13 20.77 -0.96
CA ASN A 343 -8.35 21.29 0.39
C ASN A 343 -8.17 20.22 1.48
N GLY A 344 -7.95 18.96 1.12
CA GLY A 344 -7.77 17.83 2.05
C GLY A 344 -9.00 16.93 2.10
#